data_AF-A0A955FIX7-F1
#
_entry.id   AF-A0A955FIX7-F1
#
_cell.length_a   1.000
_cell.length_b   1.000
_cell.length_c   1.000
_cell.angle_alpha   90.00
_cell.angle_beta   90.00
_cell.angle_gamma   90.00
#
_symmetry.space_group_name_H-M   'P 1'
#
loop_
_entity.id
_entity.type
_entity.pdbx_description
1 polymer ?
#
loop_
_entity_poly.entity_id
_entity_poly.type
_entity_poly.pdbx_seq_one_letter_code
_entity_poly.pdbx_strand_id
1 'polypeptide(L)'
;FNDMAFDALSSLGAAIAGLVILLTGITWIDSAVGLVIAALLVYNTLKILKEAAQILLEGTPKDFSIAEVTQAITGMNKVLSVDDMHVWAIRSGYNALSCHIAIDETELKNSRKIVEAVKAMLLRDHDIQHATIEVELEDCTKHDEHEKH
;
A
#
# COMPACT_ATOMS: atom_id res chain seq x y z
N PHE A 1 5.45 17.60 4.89
CA PHE A 1 6.16 18.89 4.79
C PHE A 1 6.97 18.98 3.49
N ASN A 2 7.74 17.93 3.15
CA ASN A 2 8.48 17.88 1.89
C ASN A 2 7.58 17.96 0.64
N ASP A 3 6.41 17.32 0.67
CA ASP A 3 5.47 17.34 -0.47
C ASP A 3 4.90 18.74 -0.75
N MET A 4 4.54 19.50 0.30
CA MET A 4 4.07 20.88 0.16
C MET A 4 5.15 21.82 -0.37
N ALA A 5 6.42 21.58 -0.01
CA ALA A 5 7.55 22.36 -0.53
C ALA A 5 7.79 22.09 -2.02
N PHE A 6 7.65 20.83 -2.47
CA PHE A 6 7.72 20.47 -3.88
C PHE A 6 6.57 21.06 -4.69
N ASP A 7 5.35 21.08 -4.16
CA ASP A 7 4.19 21.75 -4.80
C ASP A 7 4.34 23.28 -4.84
N ALA A 8 4.91 23.88 -3.81
CA ALA A 8 5.23 25.31 -3.82
C ALA A 8 6.33 25.65 -4.84
N LEU A 9 7.34 24.79 -4.99
CA LEU A 9 8.43 24.98 -5.95
C LEU A 9 7.95 24.77 -7.39
N SER A 10 7.07 23.80 -7.63
CA SER A 10 6.52 23.51 -8.95
C SER A 10 5.57 24.63 -9.43
N SER A 11 4.73 25.16 -8.54
CA SER A 11 3.88 26.32 -8.83
C SER A 11 4.67 27.61 -9.04
N LEU A 12 5.72 27.84 -8.24
CA LEU A 12 6.64 28.96 -8.43
C LEU A 12 7.41 28.85 -9.75
N GLY A 13 7.85 27.64 -10.12
CA GLY A 13 8.48 27.36 -11.41
C GLY A 13 7.57 27.66 -12.60
N ALA A 14 6.29 27.28 -12.52
CA ALA A 14 5.30 27.62 -13.54
C ALA A 14 5.03 29.13 -13.65
N ALA A 15 4.97 29.84 -12.52
CA ALA A 15 4.78 31.29 -12.49
C ALA A 15 5.96 32.06 -13.10
N ILE A 16 7.20 31.65 -12.78
CA ILE A 16 8.42 32.25 -13.35
C ILE A 16 8.49 32.01 -14.86
N ALA A 17 8.14 30.80 -15.32
CA ALA A 17 8.08 30.49 -16.75
C ALA A 17 7.08 31.39 -17.50
N GLY A 18 5.89 31.62 -16.93
CA GLY A 18 4.90 32.56 -17.49
C GLY A 18 5.39 34.01 -17.53
N LEU A 19 6.15 34.46 -16.52
CA LEU A 19 6.71 35.80 -16.48
C LEU A 19 7.80 36.03 -17.53
N VAL A 20 8.64 35.03 -17.78
CA VAL A 20 9.71 35.09 -18.80
C VAL A 20 9.13 35.18 -20.21
N ILE A 21 8.03 34.47 -20.50
CA ILE A 21 7.33 34.55 -21.79
C ILE A 21 6.79 35.97 -22.05
N LEU A 22 6.17 36.59 -21.04
CA LEU A 22 5.61 37.94 -21.16
C LEU A 22 6.66 39.01 -21.44
N LEU A 23 7.87 38.88 -20.89
CA LEU A 23 8.91 39.91 -20.99
C LEU A 23 9.76 39.82 -22.27
N THR A 24 9.89 38.63 -22.88
CA THR A 24 10.86 38.43 -23.97
C THR A 24 10.25 38.45 -25.37
N GLY A 25 8.96 38.15 -25.54
CA GLY A 25 8.26 38.28 -26.83
C GLY A 25 8.78 37.38 -27.96
N ILE A 26 9.66 36.43 -27.65
CA ILE A 26 10.23 35.48 -28.61
C ILE A 26 9.24 34.31 -28.76
N THR A 27 8.54 34.25 -29.89
CA THR A 27 7.46 33.29 -30.13
C THR A 27 7.90 31.82 -30.17
N TRP A 28 9.18 31.53 -30.45
CA TRP A 28 9.71 30.16 -30.36
C TRP A 28 9.86 29.69 -28.90
N ILE A 29 10.03 30.64 -27.95
CA ILE A 29 10.23 30.34 -26.52
C ILE A 29 8.90 29.85 -25.96
N ASP A 30 7.79 30.42 -26.43
CA ASP A 30 6.44 30.00 -26.09
C ASP A 30 6.22 28.50 -26.41
N SER A 31 6.63 28.06 -27.60
CA SER A 31 6.55 26.64 -27.99
C SER A 31 7.47 25.75 -27.17
N ALA A 32 8.71 26.18 -26.88
CA ALA A 32 9.66 25.40 -26.08
C ALA A 32 9.23 25.28 -24.61
N VAL A 33 8.76 26.38 -24.00
CA VAL A 33 8.24 26.41 -22.63
C VAL A 33 6.95 25.60 -22.54
N GLY A 34 6.04 25.70 -23.53
CA GLY A 34 4.85 24.87 -23.63
C GLY A 34 5.17 23.37 -23.66
N LEU A 35 6.21 22.96 -24.41
CA LEU A 35 6.67 21.57 -24.46
C LEU A 35 7.21 21.09 -23.10
N VAL A 36 7.97 21.94 -22.40
CA VAL A 36 8.48 21.63 -21.05
C VAL A 36 7.34 21.49 -20.05
N ILE A 37 6.35 22.40 -20.07
CA ILE A 37 5.17 22.32 -19.21
C ILE A 37 4.36 21.05 -19.52
N ALA A 38 4.14 20.73 -20.79
CA ALA A 38 3.46 19.51 -21.20
C ALA A 38 4.19 18.26 -20.72
N ALA A 39 5.52 18.21 -20.83
CA ALA A 39 6.33 17.09 -20.32
C ALA A 39 6.22 16.93 -18.80
N LEU A 40 6.27 18.04 -18.03
CA LEU A 40 6.09 18.03 -16.58
C LEU A 40 4.70 17.56 -16.17
N LEU A 41 3.64 18.04 -16.86
CA LEU A 41 2.27 17.61 -16.63
C LEU A 41 2.11 16.11 -16.88
N VAL A 42 2.65 15.61 -18.00
CA VAL A 42 2.61 14.17 -18.32
C VAL A 42 3.33 13.37 -17.24
N TYR A 43 4.53 13.78 -16.83
CA TYR A 43 5.30 13.10 -15.79
C TYR A 43 4.52 13.02 -14.46
N ASN A 44 3.98 14.14 -13.99
CA ASN A 44 3.19 14.17 -12.76
C ASN A 44 1.91 13.35 -12.87
N THR A 45 1.21 13.43 -14.00
CA THR A 45 -0.02 12.65 -14.24
C THR A 45 0.28 11.15 -14.25
N LEU A 46 1.37 10.71 -14.88
CA LEU A 46 1.77 9.30 -14.89
C LEU A 46 2.14 8.80 -13.50
N LYS A 47 2.80 9.62 -12.68
CA LYS A 47 3.10 9.28 -11.29
C LYS A 47 1.82 9.03 -10.49
N ILE A 48 0.87 9.97 -10.54
CA ILE A 48 -0.43 9.86 -9.84
C ILE A 48 -1.22 8.67 -10.38
N LEU A 49 -1.24 8.48 -11.70
CA LEU A 49 -1.95 7.36 -12.33
C LEU A 49 -1.36 6.02 -11.89
N LYS A 50 -0.04 5.90 -11.76
CA LYS A 50 0.61 4.69 -11.25
C LYS A 50 0.26 4.43 -9.79
N GLU A 51 0.21 5.46 -8.96
CA GLU A 51 -0.21 5.35 -7.55
C GLU A 51 -1.68 4.92 -7.44
N ALA A 52 -2.57 5.56 -8.21
CA ALA A 52 -3.98 5.19 -8.28
C ALA A 52 -4.18 3.77 -8.82
N ALA A 53 -3.44 3.37 -9.85
CA ALA A 53 -3.47 2.02 -10.38
C ALA A 53 -2.98 0.99 -9.34
N GLN A 54 -1.95 1.31 -8.57
CA GLN A 54 -1.47 0.41 -7.51
C GLN A 54 -2.50 0.21 -6.39
N ILE A 55 -3.25 1.26 -6.04
CA ILE A 55 -4.37 1.15 -5.10
C ILE A 55 -5.52 0.32 -5.70
N LEU A 56 -5.90 0.60 -6.96
CA LEU A 56 -7.01 -0.08 -7.63
C LEU A 56 -6.72 -1.55 -7.96
N LEU A 57 -5.46 -1.89 -8.18
CA LEU A 57 -5.01 -3.26 -8.43
C LEU A 57 -4.68 -4.01 -7.14
N GLU A 58 -5.04 -3.46 -5.96
CA GLU A 58 -4.76 -4.04 -4.64
C GLU A 58 -3.27 -4.40 -4.45
N GLY A 59 -2.38 -3.63 -5.10
CA GLY A 59 -0.97 -3.92 -5.11
C GLY A 59 -0.36 -3.77 -3.71
N THR A 60 0.46 -4.75 -3.32
CA THR A 60 1.17 -4.76 -2.04
C THR A 60 1.90 -3.41 -1.81
N PRO A 61 1.80 -2.80 -0.61
CA PRO A 61 2.48 -1.56 -0.32
C PRO A 61 4.00 -1.71 -0.52
N LYS A 62 4.65 -0.73 -1.16
CA LYS A 62 6.07 -0.84 -1.58
C LYS A 62 7.07 -1.06 -0.44
N ASP A 63 6.70 -0.65 0.77
CA ASP A 63 7.54 -0.71 1.97
C ASP A 63 7.09 -1.79 2.95
N PHE A 64 6.29 -2.77 2.51
CA PHE A 64 5.69 -3.78 3.36
C PHE A 64 6.29 -5.16 3.11
N SER A 65 6.91 -5.75 4.13
CA SER A 65 7.47 -7.11 4.07
C SER A 65 6.41 -8.12 4.49
N ILE A 66 5.80 -8.81 3.51
CA ILE A 66 4.85 -9.90 3.77
C ILE A 66 5.50 -10.94 4.68
N ALA A 67 6.76 -11.31 4.42
CA ALA A 67 7.49 -12.30 5.20
C ALA A 67 7.66 -11.92 6.69
N GLU A 68 7.87 -10.63 6.98
CA GLU A 68 7.99 -10.13 8.36
C GLU A 68 6.67 -10.26 9.10
N VAL A 69 5.56 -9.90 8.46
CA VAL A 69 4.23 -10.00 9.05
C VAL A 69 3.80 -11.45 9.22
N THR A 70 4.09 -12.32 8.26
CA THR A 70 3.89 -13.77 8.41
C THR A 70 4.62 -14.27 9.65
N GLN A 71 5.90 -13.93 9.79
CA GLN A 71 6.70 -14.36 10.94
C GLN A 71 6.17 -13.80 12.26
N ALA A 72 5.71 -12.55 12.29
CA ALA A 72 5.11 -11.93 13.46
C ALA A 72 3.81 -12.62 13.90
N ILE A 73 2.94 -12.96 12.95
CA ILE A 73 1.68 -13.68 13.23
C ILE A 73 1.99 -15.12 13.67
N THR A 74 2.85 -15.86 12.98
CA THR A 74 3.24 -17.23 13.35
C THR A 74 4.00 -17.27 14.70
N GLY A 75 4.69 -16.20 15.06
CA GLY A 75 5.36 -16.07 16.37
C GLY A 75 4.40 -15.88 17.54
N MET A 76 3.11 -15.65 17.29
CA MET A 76 2.13 -15.52 18.36
C MET A 76 1.72 -16.88 18.93
N ASN A 77 1.51 -16.91 20.24
CA ASN A 77 1.07 -18.10 20.93
C ASN A 77 -0.28 -18.60 20.36
N LYS A 78 -0.36 -19.91 20.10
CA LYS A 78 -1.55 -20.64 19.60
C LYS A 78 -1.87 -20.46 18.11
N VAL A 79 -1.01 -19.77 17.36
CA VAL A 79 -1.04 -19.78 15.90
C VAL A 79 -0.04 -20.83 15.41
N LEU A 80 -0.49 -21.76 14.58
CA LEU A 80 0.31 -22.87 14.06
C LEU A 80 0.92 -22.52 12.70
N SER A 81 0.09 -22.01 11.78
CA SER A 81 0.50 -21.53 10.46
C SER A 81 -0.30 -20.30 10.05
N VAL A 82 0.19 -19.63 9.00
CA VAL A 82 -0.47 -18.52 8.34
C VAL A 82 -0.39 -18.77 6.85
N ASP A 83 -1.54 -18.76 6.20
CA ASP A 83 -1.69 -19.06 4.78
C ASP A 83 -2.54 -17.97 4.11
N ASP A 84 -2.51 -17.93 2.77
CA ASP A 84 -3.30 -17.00 1.95
C ASP A 84 -3.19 -15.50 2.35
N MET A 85 -1.97 -15.04 2.66
CA MET A 85 -1.75 -13.67 3.12
C MET A 85 -1.81 -12.66 1.97
N HIS A 86 -2.86 -11.85 2.00
CA HIS A 86 -3.11 -10.74 1.10
C HIS A 86 -3.03 -9.40 1.84
N VAL A 87 -2.25 -8.46 1.32
CA VAL A 87 -2.09 -7.12 1.91
C VAL A 87 -2.21 -6.05 0.84
N TRP A 88 -3.10 -5.08 1.07
CA TRP A 88 -3.37 -3.99 0.15
C TRP A 88 -3.50 -2.65 0.88
N ALA A 89 -3.29 -1.55 0.16
CA ALA A 89 -3.53 -0.20 0.68
C ALA A 89 -4.90 0.30 0.19
N ILE A 90 -5.78 0.69 1.12
CA ILE A 90 -7.08 1.31 0.77
C ILE A 90 -6.87 2.79 0.38
N ARG A 91 -5.99 3.47 1.10
CA ARG A 91 -5.54 4.84 0.81
C ARG A 91 -4.14 5.05 1.37
N SER A 92 -3.52 6.20 1.07
CA SER A 92 -2.24 6.57 1.66
C SER A 92 -2.28 6.48 3.20
N GLY A 93 -1.39 5.66 3.78
CA GLY A 93 -1.31 5.40 5.21
C GLY A 93 -2.49 4.62 5.80
N TYR A 94 -3.25 3.87 4.98
CA TYR A 94 -4.28 2.97 5.47
C TYR A 94 -4.17 1.61 4.77
N ASN A 95 -3.57 0.65 5.47
CA ASN A 95 -3.33 -0.71 5.01
C ASN A 95 -4.39 -1.67 5.55
N ALA A 96 -4.76 -2.63 4.71
CA ALA A 96 -5.66 -3.69 5.03
C ALA A 96 -5.04 -5.05 4.69
N LEU A 97 -5.48 -6.09 5.39
CA LEU A 97 -4.96 -7.44 5.27
C LEU A 97 -6.10 -8.47 5.30
N SER A 98 -5.93 -9.56 4.56
CA SER A 98 -6.69 -10.80 4.69
C SER A 98 -5.71 -11.95 4.82
N CYS A 99 -5.94 -12.87 5.76
CA CYS A 99 -5.16 -14.10 5.85
C CYS A 99 -5.93 -15.21 6.57
N HIS A 100 -5.41 -16.42 6.44
CA HIS A 100 -5.90 -17.59 7.15
C HIS A 100 -4.88 -17.94 8.23
N ILE A 101 -5.35 -18.25 9.44
CA ILE A 101 -4.50 -18.74 10.53
C ILE A 101 -4.96 -20.13 10.95
N ALA A 102 -4.04 -21.07 11.06
CA ALA A 102 -4.32 -22.38 11.63
C ALA A 102 -4.15 -22.33 13.15
N ILE A 103 -5.11 -22.90 13.88
CA ILE A 103 -5.04 -23.09 15.33
C ILE A 103 -5.34 -24.55 15.70
N ASP A 104 -4.94 -24.95 16.90
CA ASP A 104 -5.30 -26.26 17.46
C ASP A 104 -6.81 -26.33 17.76
N GLU A 105 -7.43 -27.49 17.54
CA GLU A 105 -8.88 -27.71 17.81
C GLU A 105 -9.27 -27.41 19.26
N THR A 106 -8.36 -27.66 20.22
CA THR A 106 -8.56 -27.35 21.64
C THR A 106 -8.71 -25.85 21.89
N GLU A 107 -8.17 -25.01 21.00
CA GLU A 107 -8.21 -23.55 21.08
C GLU A 107 -9.38 -22.94 20.29
N LEU A 108 -10.21 -23.74 19.62
CA LEU A 108 -11.36 -23.25 18.84
C LEU A 108 -12.31 -22.35 19.66
N LYS A 109 -12.49 -22.65 20.95
CA LYS A 109 -13.29 -21.81 21.88
C LYS A 109 -12.64 -20.45 22.17
N ASN A 110 -11.32 -20.34 22.01
CA ASN A 110 -10.54 -19.13 22.19
C ASN A 110 -10.19 -18.42 20.88
N SER A 111 -10.58 -18.98 19.72
CA SER A 111 -10.34 -18.45 18.37
C SER A 111 -10.54 -16.93 18.27
N ARG A 112 -11.67 -16.42 18.77
CA ARG A 112 -11.95 -14.98 18.80
C ARG A 112 -10.88 -14.16 19.52
N LYS A 113 -10.41 -14.62 20.68
CA LYS A 113 -9.37 -13.92 21.45
C LYS A 113 -8.02 -13.97 20.74
N ILE A 114 -7.71 -15.08 20.07
CA ILE A 114 -6.50 -15.23 19.26
C ILE A 114 -6.56 -14.21 18.11
N VAL A 115 -7.66 -14.19 17.35
CA VAL A 115 -7.88 -13.23 16.25
C VAL A 115 -7.80 -11.78 16.75
N GLU A 116 -8.43 -11.44 17.87
CA GLU A 116 -8.35 -10.08 18.45
C GLU A 116 -6.91 -9.71 18.85
N ALA A 117 -6.14 -10.66 19.40
CA ALA A 117 -4.73 -10.45 19.71
C ALA A 117 -3.89 -10.23 18.44
N VAL A 118 -4.14 -11.00 17.38
CA VAL A 118 -3.45 -10.84 16.09
C VAL A 118 -3.74 -9.45 15.53
N LYS A 119 -5.01 -9.06 15.47
CA LYS A 119 -5.42 -7.74 14.98
C LYS A 119 -4.79 -6.60 15.78
N ALA A 120 -4.71 -6.74 17.11
CA ALA A 120 -4.09 -5.73 17.97
C ALA A 120 -2.57 -5.60 17.71
N MET A 121 -1.88 -6.72 17.53
CA MET A 121 -0.45 -6.74 17.17
C MET A 121 -0.22 -6.10 15.79
N LEU A 122 -1.01 -6.49 14.78
CA LEU A 122 -0.94 -5.96 13.43
C LEU A 122 -1.15 -4.44 13.38
N LEU A 123 -2.09 -3.92 14.17
CA LEU A 123 -2.32 -2.49 14.28
C LEU A 123 -1.14 -1.76 14.93
N ARG A 124 -0.59 -2.32 16.03
CA ARG A 124 0.43 -1.65 16.84
C ARG A 124 1.81 -1.68 16.18
N ASP A 125 2.17 -2.82 15.61
CA ASP A 125 3.56 -3.12 15.21
C ASP A 125 3.75 -3.01 13.69
N HIS A 126 2.67 -3.09 12.90
CA HIS A 126 2.72 -3.08 11.42
C HIS A 126 1.80 -2.04 10.74
N ASP A 127 1.14 -1.17 11.51
CA ASP A 127 0.23 -0.11 11.00
C ASP A 127 -0.85 -0.63 10.03
N ILE A 128 -1.43 -1.79 10.35
CA ILE A 128 -2.56 -2.38 9.62
C ILE A 128 -3.85 -2.04 10.35
N GLN A 129 -4.69 -1.17 9.75
CA GLN A 129 -5.89 -0.66 10.40
C GLN A 129 -7.11 -1.57 10.21
N HIS A 130 -7.09 -2.42 9.19
CA HIS A 130 -8.16 -3.38 8.93
C HIS A 130 -7.60 -4.76 8.62
N ALA A 131 -8.10 -5.79 9.30
CA ALA A 131 -7.70 -7.16 9.03
C ALA A 131 -8.91 -8.09 9.08
N THR A 132 -9.06 -8.92 8.05
CA THR A 132 -9.96 -10.07 8.02
C THR A 132 -9.09 -11.31 8.25
N ILE A 133 -9.46 -12.14 9.22
CA ILE A 133 -8.68 -13.31 9.58
C ILE A 133 -9.64 -14.49 9.65
N GLU A 134 -9.44 -15.45 8.77
CA GLU A 134 -10.11 -16.74 8.81
C GLU A 134 -9.35 -17.68 9.76
N VAL A 135 -10.09 -18.47 10.52
CA VAL A 135 -9.52 -19.43 11.48
C VAL A 135 -9.76 -20.83 10.95
N GLU A 136 -8.67 -21.51 10.67
CA GLU A 136 -8.65 -22.91 10.24
C GLU A 136 -8.12 -23.80 11.37
N LEU A 137 -8.38 -25.11 11.24
CA LEU A 137 -7.84 -26.12 12.13
C LEU A 137 -6.70 -26.86 11.43
N GLU A 138 -5.68 -27.27 12.19
CA GLU A 138 -4.48 -27.97 11.70
C GLU A 138 -4.80 -29.19 10.79
N ASP A 139 -5.92 -29.86 11.05
CA ASP A 139 -6.38 -31.05 10.32
C ASP A 139 -7.10 -30.76 8.98
N CYS A 140 -7.30 -29.49 8.62
CA CYS A 140 -7.87 -29.10 7.32
C CYS A 140 -6.87 -29.22 6.14
N THR A 141 -5.66 -29.72 6.37
CA THR A 141 -4.55 -29.89 5.40
C THR A 141 -4.81 -30.87 4.22
N LYS A 142 -6.08 -31.10 3.83
CA LYS A 142 -6.48 -31.86 2.63
C LYS A 142 -7.31 -31.10 1.59
N HIS A 143 -7.40 -29.78 1.67
CA HIS A 143 -7.85 -28.88 0.60
C HIS A 143 -7.02 -27.59 0.78
N ASP A 144 -6.28 -27.02 -0.16
CA ASP A 144 -6.35 -27.08 -1.62
C ASP A 144 -4.97 -26.85 -2.23
N GLU A 145 -4.71 -27.49 -3.37
CA GLU A 145 -3.57 -27.20 -4.26
C GLU A 145 -3.75 -25.88 -5.03
N HIS A 146 -4.30 -24.85 -4.38
CA HIS A 146 -4.48 -23.54 -4.98
C HIS A 146 -3.37 -22.61 -4.48
N GLU A 147 -2.59 -22.10 -5.43
CA GLU A 147 -1.61 -21.00 -5.26
C GLU A 147 -0.18 -21.38 -4.84
N LYS A 148 0.43 -22.26 -5.66
CA LYS A 148 1.85 -22.07 -6.02
C LYS A 148 1.93 -21.22 -7.29
N HIS A 149 1.96 -19.90 -7.16
CA HIS A 149 2.30 -19.00 -8.27
C HIS A 149 3.16 -17.83 -7.81
#